data_AF-A0A7S2F9J4-F1
#
_entry.id   AF-A0A7S2F9J4-F1
#
_cell.length_a   1.000
_cell.length_b   1.000
_cell.length_c   1.000
_cell.angle_alpha   90.00
_cell.angle_beta   90.00
_cell.angle_gamma   90.00
#
_symmetry.space_group_name_H-M   'P 1'
#
loop_
_entity.id
_entity.type
_entity.pdbx_description
1 polymer ?
#
loop_
_entity_poly.entity_id
_entity_poly.type
_entity_poly.pdbx_seq_one_letter_code
_entity_poly.pdbx_strand_id
1 'polypeptide(L)'
;SVPPELRGGTFFRNGPGNFDRGEQRYKHVIDGDGLVLRIDFPSDSSDRFEALARFVRTPTFVEEERKGEVCARSSFGTQRQGLAAVGNVLDTSLKNVANTHVVPWGDKLLALYETGLPYRLE
;
A
#
# COMPACT_ATOMS: atom_id res chain seq x y z
N SER A 1 -26.61 -5.17 14.02
CA SER A 1 -26.63 -6.22 12.99
C SER A 1 -26.06 -5.68 11.69
N VAL A 2 -25.54 -6.55 10.82
CA VAL A 2 -25.08 -6.18 9.47
C VAL A 2 -26.31 -5.93 8.59
N PRO A 3 -26.41 -4.77 7.89
CA PRO A 3 -27.51 -4.49 6.96
C PRO A 3 -27.64 -5.56 5.86
N PRO A 4 -28.84 -6.10 5.58
CA PRO A 4 -29.05 -7.11 4.55
C PRO A 4 -28.53 -6.72 3.16
N GLU A 5 -28.52 -5.43 2.84
CA GLU A 5 -28.10 -4.87 1.56
C GLU A 5 -26.59 -4.97 1.31
N LEU A 6 -25.79 -5.19 2.37
CA LEU A 6 -24.33 -5.36 2.26
C LEU A 6 -23.93 -6.83 2.09
N ARG A 7 -24.84 -7.78 2.37
CA ARG A 7 -24.54 -9.22 2.35
C ARG A 7 -24.19 -9.70 0.94
N GLY A 8 -23.17 -10.54 0.84
CA GLY A 8 -22.57 -10.97 -0.43
C GLY A 8 -21.68 -9.92 -1.07
N GLY A 9 -21.46 -8.78 -0.42
CA GLY A 9 -20.58 -7.71 -0.88
C GLY A 9 -19.18 -7.77 -0.26
N THR A 10 -18.24 -7.11 -0.94
CA THR A 10 -16.89 -6.86 -0.44
C THR A 10 -16.57 -5.38 -0.53
N PHE A 11 -16.07 -4.81 0.57
CA PHE A 11 -15.56 -3.46 0.61
C PHE A 11 -14.03 -3.48 0.55
N PHE A 12 -13.47 -2.69 -0.36
CA PHE A 12 -12.02 -2.49 -0.48
C PHE A 12 -11.64 -1.05 -0.14
N ARG A 13 -10.54 -0.88 0.59
CA ARG A 13 -9.91 0.42 0.84
C ARG A 13 -8.41 0.29 0.74
N ASN A 14 -7.77 1.28 0.14
CA ASN A 14 -6.32 1.41 0.13
C ASN A 14 -5.92 2.67 0.92
N GLY A 15 -4.69 2.69 1.38
CA GLY A 15 -4.12 3.83 2.08
C GLY A 15 -2.66 3.58 2.46
N PRO A 16 -1.94 4.62 2.90
CA PRO A 16 -0.64 4.43 3.53
C PRO A 16 -0.81 3.63 4.83
N GLY A 17 -0.10 2.51 4.97
CA GLY A 17 -0.15 1.65 6.16
C GLY A 17 1.19 1.40 6.84
N ASN A 18 2.30 1.81 6.22
CA ASN A 18 3.62 1.80 6.83
C ASN A 18 4.21 3.21 6.83
N PHE A 19 4.78 3.65 7.96
CA PHE A 19 5.23 5.04 8.13
C PHE A 19 6.70 5.15 8.56
N ASP A 20 7.40 4.02 8.61
CA ASP A 20 8.81 3.94 8.95
C ASP A 20 9.44 2.71 8.31
N ARG A 21 10.77 2.70 8.24
CA ARG A 21 11.54 1.55 7.78
C ARG A 21 12.86 1.50 8.53
N GLY A 22 13.07 0.40 9.27
CA GLY A 22 14.18 0.32 10.21
C GLY A 22 14.08 1.44 11.24
N GLU A 23 15.14 2.23 11.35
CA GLU A 23 15.20 3.39 12.26
C GLU A 23 14.69 4.70 11.62
N GLN A 24 14.32 4.66 10.33
CA GLN A 24 13.93 5.86 9.60
C GLN A 24 12.41 6.05 9.56
N ARG A 25 11.92 7.10 10.22
CA ARG A 25 10.55 7.61 10.03
C ARG A 25 10.39 8.26 8.66
N TYR A 26 9.27 8.02 7.99
CA TYR A 26 8.94 8.67 6.72
C TYR A 26 8.60 10.15 6.95
N LYS A 27 8.96 11.02 6.01
CA LYS A 27 8.78 12.48 6.15
C LYS A 27 7.33 12.93 5.97
N HIS A 28 6.54 12.19 5.21
CA HIS A 28 5.14 12.50 4.95
C HIS A 28 4.30 11.23 4.97
N VAL A 29 3.05 11.33 5.43
CA VAL A 29 2.15 10.18 5.55
C VAL A 29 1.88 9.48 4.21
N ILE A 30 1.83 10.24 3.12
CA ILE A 30 1.57 9.70 1.77
C ILE A 30 2.78 9.04 1.12
N ASP A 31 3.98 9.14 1.72
CA ASP A 31 5.13 8.31 1.33
C ASP A 31 5.01 6.88 1.87
N GLY A 32 3.99 6.60 2.69
CA GLY A 32 3.78 5.29 3.30
C GLY A 32 3.39 4.20 2.32
N ASP A 33 3.84 2.98 2.59
CA ASP A 33 3.54 1.82 1.73
C ASP A 33 2.04 1.51 1.70
N GLY A 34 1.53 1.14 0.53
CA GLY A 34 0.12 0.80 0.33
C GLY A 34 -0.30 -0.41 1.15
N LEU A 35 -1.37 -0.24 1.94
CA LEU A 35 -2.02 -1.27 2.73
C LEU A 35 -3.48 -1.36 2.29
N VAL A 36 -3.82 -2.51 1.70
CA VAL A 36 -5.18 -2.77 1.21
C VAL A 36 -5.95 -3.52 2.27
N LEU A 37 -7.06 -2.92 2.71
CA LEU A 37 -8.08 -3.50 3.56
C LEU A 37 -9.20 -4.07 2.69
N ARG A 38 -9.54 -5.33 2.92
CA ARG A 38 -10.71 -6.03 2.39
C ARG A 38 -11.64 -6.36 3.56
N ILE A 39 -12.91 -6.03 3.42
CA ILE A 39 -13.98 -6.44 4.34
C ILE A 39 -15.02 -7.22 3.54
N ASP A 40 -15.22 -8.48 3.89
CA ASP A 40 -16.26 -9.31 3.30
C ASP A 40 -17.46 -9.40 4.20
N PHE A 41 -18.64 -9.26 3.60
CA PHE A 41 -19.93 -9.47 4.23
C PHE A 41 -20.50 -10.79 3.70
N PRO A 42 -20.43 -11.89 4.46
CA PRO A 42 -20.96 -13.18 4.02
C PRO A 42 -22.43 -13.07 3.58
N SER A 43 -22.83 -13.88 2.61
CA SER A 43 -24.23 -13.93 2.14
C SER A 43 -25.19 -14.58 3.16
N ASP A 44 -24.67 -15.10 4.29
CA ASP A 44 -25.47 -15.71 5.33
C ASP A 44 -26.23 -14.66 6.17
N SER A 45 -27.12 -15.12 7.04
CA SER A 45 -27.86 -14.24 7.94
C SER A 45 -27.06 -13.84 9.19
N SER A 46 -25.76 -14.08 9.22
CA SER A 46 -24.94 -13.77 10.40
C SER A 46 -24.63 -12.27 10.48
N ASP A 47 -24.34 -11.81 11.70
CA ASP A 47 -23.86 -10.45 11.96
C ASP A 47 -22.32 -10.36 11.90
N ARG A 48 -21.68 -11.30 11.18
CA ARG A 48 -20.22 -11.37 11.07
C ARG A 48 -19.74 -10.71 9.78
N PHE A 49 -18.51 -10.24 9.81
CA PHE A 49 -17.74 -9.82 8.65
C PHE A 49 -16.31 -10.34 8.81
N GLU A 50 -15.62 -10.55 7.70
CA GLU A 50 -14.21 -10.91 7.69
C GLU A 50 -13.39 -9.73 7.23
N ALA A 51 -12.30 -9.41 7.93
CA ALA A 51 -11.43 -8.30 7.58
C ALA A 51 -10.00 -8.81 7.38
N LEU A 52 -9.39 -8.42 6.26
CA LEU A 52 -8.01 -8.75 5.92
C LEU A 52 -7.30 -7.47 5.46
N ALA A 53 -6.13 -7.21 6.03
CA ALA A 53 -5.24 -6.14 5.58
C ALA A 53 -3.92 -6.74 5.10
N ARG A 54 -3.47 -6.35 3.90
CA ARG A 54 -2.18 -6.78 3.35
C ARG A 54 -1.46 -5.61 2.67
N PHE A 55 -0.15 -5.54 2.87
CA PHE A 55 0.68 -4.61 2.12
C PHE A 55 0.73 -4.99 0.64
N VAL A 56 0.69 -3.98 -0.22
CA VAL A 56 0.96 -4.15 -1.65
C VAL A 56 2.44 -4.48 -1.81
N ARG A 57 2.72 -5.64 -2.39
CA ARG A 57 4.10 -6.16 -2.52
C ARG A 57 4.82 -5.53 -3.71
N THR A 58 4.98 -4.20 -3.69
CA THR A 58 5.75 -3.49 -4.72
C THR A 58 7.23 -3.92 -4.67
N PRO A 59 7.99 -3.85 -5.78
CA PRO A 59 9.40 -4.23 -5.78
C PRO A 59 10.21 -3.51 -4.71
N THR A 60 9.99 -2.20 -4.55
CA THR A 60 10.65 -1.40 -3.53
C THR A 60 10.21 -1.78 -2.11
N PHE A 61 8.92 -2.08 -1.89
CA PHE A 61 8.47 -2.57 -0.57
C PHE A 61 9.17 -3.88 -0.19
N VAL A 62 9.28 -4.83 -1.12
CA VAL A 62 9.97 -6.11 -0.90
C VAL A 62 11.47 -5.90 -0.66
N GLU A 63 12.11 -5.01 -1.41
CA GLU A 63 13.52 -4.69 -1.22
C GLU A 63 13.79 -4.04 0.15
N GLU A 64 13.00 -3.02 0.51
CA GLU A 64 13.13 -2.30 1.76
C GLU A 64 12.79 -3.17 2.97
N GLU A 65 11.79 -4.05 2.87
CA GLU A 65 11.49 -5.04 3.92
C GLU A 65 12.68 -5.99 4.13
N ARG A 66 13.30 -6.46 3.04
CA ARG A 66 14.46 -7.36 3.11
C ARG A 66 15.68 -6.67 3.72
N LYS A 67 15.93 -5.40 3.40
CA LYS A 67 17.10 -4.65 3.88
C LYS A 67 16.88 -3.97 5.23
N GLY A 68 15.63 -3.73 5.61
CA GLY A 68 15.28 -2.99 6.83
C GLY A 68 15.59 -1.50 6.73
N GLU A 69 15.72 -0.91 5.54
CA GLU A 69 16.08 0.50 5.35
C GLU A 69 15.36 1.11 4.13
N VAL A 70 15.24 2.44 4.07
CA VAL A 70 14.72 3.14 2.90
C VAL A 70 15.71 3.04 1.75
N CYS A 71 15.27 2.47 0.63
CA CYS A 71 16.10 2.11 -0.52
C CYS A 71 15.83 2.96 -1.76
N ALA A 72 14.80 3.81 -1.75
CA ALA A 72 14.45 4.70 -2.85
C ALA A 72 13.93 6.05 -2.33
N ARG A 73 13.90 7.04 -3.22
CA ARG A 73 13.25 8.33 -2.95
C ARG A 73 11.73 8.18 -3.12
N SER A 74 10.97 8.79 -2.23
CA SER A 74 9.52 8.96 -2.34
C SER A 74 9.17 10.40 -2.73
N SER A 75 7.95 10.60 -3.22
CA SER A 75 7.48 11.86 -3.80
C SER A 75 7.48 13.04 -2.81
N PHE A 76 7.32 12.79 -1.50
CA PHE A 76 7.18 13.84 -0.48
C PHE A 76 8.34 13.90 0.52
N GLY A 77 9.52 13.47 0.09
CA GLY A 77 10.79 13.80 0.73
C GLY A 77 11.41 12.71 1.59
N THR A 78 10.76 11.57 1.74
CA THR A 78 11.40 10.35 2.26
C THR A 78 12.47 9.88 1.26
N GLN A 79 13.69 9.64 1.71
CA GLN A 79 14.84 9.29 0.87
C GLN A 79 15.88 8.54 1.68
N ARG A 80 16.87 7.92 1.02
CA ARG A 80 17.98 7.21 1.67
C ARG A 80 18.73 8.14 2.63
N GLN A 81 19.20 7.60 3.75
CA GLN A 81 19.98 8.33 4.77
C GLN A 81 21.36 7.70 4.99
N GLY A 82 22.19 8.36 5.79
CA GLY A 82 23.55 7.88 6.11
C GLY A 82 24.42 7.73 4.86
N LEU A 83 25.20 6.65 4.80
CA LEU A 83 26.07 6.35 3.65
C LEU A 83 25.28 6.14 2.35
N ALA A 84 24.05 5.62 2.44
CA ALA A 84 23.19 5.39 1.27
C ALA A 84 22.66 6.70 0.65
N ALA A 85 22.80 7.85 1.33
CA ALA A 85 22.34 9.14 0.84
C ALA A 85 23.08 9.59 -0.44
N VAL A 86 24.28 9.07 -0.71
CA VAL A 86 25.02 9.28 -1.97
C VAL A 86 24.18 8.82 -3.16
N GLY A 87 23.39 7.76 -3.01
CA GLY A 87 22.50 7.25 -4.05
C GLY A 87 21.31 8.14 -4.38
N ASN A 88 21.09 9.24 -3.65
CA ASN A 88 20.05 10.22 -3.98
C ASN A 88 20.54 11.25 -5.03
N VAL A 89 21.84 11.41 -5.21
CA VAL A 89 22.41 12.39 -6.14
C VAL A 89 22.12 11.97 -7.58
N LEU A 90 21.44 12.83 -8.33
CA LEU A 90 20.99 12.59 -9.72
C LEU A 90 20.01 11.42 -9.91
N ASP A 91 19.53 10.79 -8.84
CA ASP A 91 18.47 9.78 -8.91
C ASP A 91 17.13 10.46 -9.16
N THR A 92 16.65 10.43 -10.40
CA THR A 92 15.34 11.00 -10.77
C THR A 92 14.19 10.02 -10.63
N SER A 93 14.44 8.80 -10.13
CA SER A 93 13.40 7.80 -9.90
C SER A 93 12.64 8.07 -8.60
N LEU A 94 11.35 7.73 -8.59
CA LEU A 94 10.51 7.79 -7.40
C LEU A 94 9.85 6.43 -7.18
N LYS A 95 9.79 6.03 -5.90
CA LYS A 95 9.11 4.82 -5.45
C LYS A 95 7.62 4.92 -5.76
N ASN A 96 7.08 3.89 -6.40
CA ASN A 96 5.63 3.68 -6.47
C ASN A 96 5.18 2.94 -5.21
N VAL A 97 4.44 3.64 -4.35
CA VAL A 97 3.96 3.14 -3.05
C VAL A 97 2.59 2.47 -3.12
N ALA A 98 1.87 2.56 -4.24
CA ALA A 98 0.61 1.87 -4.48
C ALA A 98 -0.46 2.06 -3.39
N ASN A 99 -0.62 3.29 -2.88
CA ASN A 99 -1.35 3.55 -1.63
C ASN A 99 -2.60 4.45 -1.77
N THR A 100 -2.95 4.89 -2.99
CA THR A 100 -4.00 5.91 -3.18
C THR A 100 -5.41 5.33 -3.17
N HIS A 101 -5.61 4.27 -3.96
CA HIS A 101 -6.93 3.71 -4.18
C HIS A 101 -6.83 2.23 -4.55
N VAL A 102 -7.94 1.51 -4.52
CA VAL A 102 -8.04 0.13 -4.99
C VAL A 102 -9.37 -0.05 -5.73
N VAL A 103 -9.35 -0.73 -6.87
CA VAL A 103 -10.56 -0.95 -7.68
C VAL A 103 -10.65 -2.40 -8.18
N PRO A 104 -11.78 -3.09 -7.97
CA PRO A 104 -12.09 -4.32 -8.68
C PRO A 104 -12.67 -3.98 -10.07
N TRP A 105 -11.97 -4.33 -11.14
CA TRP A 105 -12.43 -4.09 -12.51
C TRP A 105 -11.88 -5.14 -13.48
N GLY A 106 -12.76 -5.73 -14.30
CA GLY A 106 -12.38 -6.69 -15.34
C GLY A 106 -11.58 -7.88 -14.80
N ASP A 107 -12.15 -8.57 -13.80
CA ASP A 107 -11.56 -9.74 -13.11
C ASP A 107 -10.19 -9.48 -12.46
N LYS A 108 -9.88 -8.21 -12.17
CA LYS A 108 -8.63 -7.78 -11.52
C LYS A 108 -8.95 -6.89 -10.33
N LEU A 109 -8.20 -7.08 -9.25
CA LEU A 109 -8.12 -6.13 -8.16
C LEU A 109 -6.85 -5.29 -8.34
N LEU A 110 -6.99 -3.98 -8.52
CA LEU A 110 -5.89 -3.08 -8.86
C LEU A 110 -5.66 -2.07 -7.74
N ALA A 111 -4.48 -2.08 -7.12
CA ALA A 111 -3.99 -1.01 -6.26
C ALA A 111 -3.39 0.12 -7.11
N LEU A 112 -3.86 1.33 -6.89
CA LEU A 112 -3.54 2.50 -7.70
C LEU A 112 -2.58 3.45 -6.96
N TYR A 113 -1.81 4.20 -7.73
CA TYR A 113 -0.96 5.30 -7.29
C TYR A 113 -1.05 6.44 -8.31
N GLU A 114 -1.07 7.70 -7.88
CA GLU A 114 -1.32 8.84 -8.78
C GLU A 114 -0.25 9.02 -9.86
N THR A 115 0.98 8.58 -9.59
CA THR A 115 2.14 8.87 -10.44
C THR A 115 2.78 7.61 -11.05
N GLY A 116 2.13 6.45 -10.95
CA GLY A 116 2.68 5.19 -11.41
C GLY A 116 1.65 4.20 -11.92
N LEU A 117 2.15 3.10 -12.50
CA LEU A 117 1.29 2.00 -12.94
C LEU A 117 0.61 1.30 -11.75
N PRO A 118 -0.60 0.75 -11.95
CA PRO A 118 -1.28 0.00 -10.91
C PRO A 118 -0.59 -1.34 -10.65
N TYR A 119 -0.76 -1.85 -9.43
CA TYR A 119 -0.39 -3.22 -9.07
C TYR A 119 -1.63 -4.09 -9.02
N ARG A 120 -1.58 -5.22 -9.73
CA ARG A 120 -2.58 -6.28 -9.55
C ARG A 120 -2.35 -6.97 -8.21
N LEU A 121 -3.44 -7.22 -7.50
CA LEU A 121 -3.47 -8.00 -6.27
C LEU A 121 -4.08 -9.38 -6.56
N GLU A 122 -3.65 -10.36 -5.78
CA GLU A 122 -4.18 -11.73 -5.75
C GLU A 122 -5.05 -11.93 -4.51
#